data_AF-K1S2L8-F1
#
_entry.id   AF-K1S2L8-F1
#
_cell.length_a   1.000
_cell.length_b   1.000
_cell.length_c   1.000
_cell.angle_alpha   90.00
_cell.angle_beta   90.00
_cell.angle_gamma   90.00
#
_symmetry.space_group_name_H-M   'P 1'
#
loop_
_entity.id
_entity.type
_entity.pdbx_description
1 polymer ?
#
loop_
_entity_poly.entity_id
_entity_poly.type
_entity_poly.pdbx_seq_one_letter_code
_entity_poly.pdbx_strand_id
1 'polypeptide(L)'
;MEYIEIKEQIKQKLPVARDLGDSENLLELGLSSLTIMRLVNQWRKQGVKVSFGSLMENPTLEGWWALIQRSMKKKAGKKRAQESKITPEKDMKQPFPLTDVQYAYWVGRDEEQALGGIDCHAYLEFDGGNIDPERLEKAWNVLQYHHPMLRACFLEDGTQKILDKPYCEKIKGS
;
A
#
# COMPACT_ATOMS: atom_id res chain seq x y z
N MET A 1 10.91 -21.18 7.68
CA MET A 1 9.46 -20.86 7.73
C MET A 1 8.77 -22.13 7.33
N GLU A 2 8.02 -22.66 8.28
CA GLU A 2 7.44 -24.00 8.23
C GLU A 2 5.97 -23.96 7.80
N TYR A 3 5.43 -25.10 7.38
CA TYR A 3 4.03 -25.21 6.94
C TYR A 3 3.05 -24.75 8.03
N ILE A 4 3.28 -25.21 9.26
CA ILE A 4 2.45 -24.88 10.43
C ILE A 4 2.44 -23.38 10.68
N GLU A 5 3.59 -22.72 10.51
CA GLU A 5 3.70 -21.27 10.68
C GLU A 5 2.84 -20.50 9.68
N ILE A 6 2.84 -20.92 8.41
CA ILE A 6 2.00 -20.31 7.36
C ILE A 6 0.51 -20.56 7.63
N LYS A 7 0.16 -21.79 8.01
CA LYS A 7 -1.22 -22.16 8.34
C LYS A 7 -1.76 -21.29 9.48
N GLU A 8 -0.98 -21.10 10.54
CA GLU A 8 -1.35 -20.22 11.66
C GLU A 8 -1.44 -18.75 11.27
N GLN A 9 -0.50 -18.26 10.45
CA GLN A 9 -0.55 -16.87 9.95
C GLN A 9 -1.82 -16.61 9.12
N ILE A 10 -2.28 -17.58 8.34
CA ILE A 10 -3.51 -17.46 7.56
C ILE A 10 -4.74 -17.57 8.49
N LYS A 11 -4.76 -18.56 9.40
CA LYS A 11 -5.85 -18.77 10.36
C LYS A 11 -6.11 -17.54 11.23
N GLN A 12 -5.07 -16.86 11.69
CA GLN A 12 -5.16 -15.60 12.45
C GLN A 12 -5.75 -14.42 11.67
N LYS A 13 -5.84 -14.52 10.34
CA LYS A 13 -6.35 -13.46 9.46
C LYS A 13 -7.73 -13.75 8.89
N LEU A 14 -8.28 -14.92 9.18
CA LEU A 14 -9.67 -15.23 8.85
C LEU A 14 -10.62 -14.43 9.74
N PRO A 15 -11.79 -14.03 9.22
CA PRO A 15 -12.77 -13.28 9.99
C PRO A 15 -13.40 -14.12 11.12
N VAL A 16 -13.37 -15.45 11.02
CA VAL A 16 -13.93 -16.38 12.00
C VAL A 16 -12.87 -17.40 12.39
N ALA A 17 -12.68 -17.61 13.70
CA ALA A 17 -11.80 -18.63 14.22
C ALA A 17 -12.35 -20.02 13.86
N ARG A 18 -11.60 -20.75 13.03
CA ARG A 18 -11.96 -22.09 12.55
C ARG A 18 -10.72 -22.90 12.23
N ASP A 19 -10.89 -24.19 12.12
CA ASP A 19 -9.88 -25.02 11.48
C ASP A 19 -9.89 -24.80 9.98
N LEU A 20 -8.69 -24.93 9.42
CA LEU A 20 -8.40 -24.69 8.01
C LEU A 20 -7.98 -26.01 7.38
N GLY A 21 -8.81 -26.52 6.47
CA GLY A 21 -8.47 -27.60 5.56
C GLY A 21 -7.52 -27.11 4.47
N ASP A 22 -6.69 -28.03 3.98
CA ASP A 22 -5.56 -27.66 3.11
C ASP A 22 -6.02 -27.30 1.67
N SER A 23 -7.16 -27.86 1.24
CA SER A 23 -7.79 -27.66 -0.06
C SER A 23 -8.95 -26.65 -0.04
N GLU A 24 -9.26 -26.03 1.10
CA GLU A 24 -10.34 -25.04 1.19
C GLU A 24 -9.95 -23.75 0.46
N ASN A 25 -10.91 -23.14 -0.23
CA ASN A 25 -10.72 -21.86 -0.90
C ASN A 25 -10.70 -20.73 0.14
N LEU A 26 -9.51 -20.18 0.39
CA LEU A 26 -9.27 -19.13 1.38
C LEU A 26 -10.09 -17.86 1.12
N LEU A 27 -10.44 -17.56 -0.13
CA LEU A 27 -11.26 -16.40 -0.48
C LEU A 27 -12.71 -16.61 -0.03
N GLU A 28 -13.25 -17.80 -0.25
CA GLU A 28 -14.60 -18.20 0.21
C GLU A 28 -14.68 -18.25 1.74
N LEU A 29 -13.55 -18.55 2.39
CA LEU A 29 -13.40 -18.46 3.85
C LEU A 29 -13.30 -17.01 4.37
N GLY A 30 -13.34 -16.01 3.49
CA GLY A 30 -13.38 -14.59 3.85
C GLY A 30 -12.02 -13.89 3.90
N LEU A 31 -10.97 -14.51 3.35
CA LEU A 31 -9.65 -13.88 3.26
C LEU A 31 -9.67 -12.79 2.15
N SER A 32 -9.67 -11.53 2.55
CA SER A 32 -9.76 -10.40 1.61
C SER A 32 -8.43 -10.09 0.92
N SER A 33 -8.48 -9.49 -0.28
CA SER A 33 -7.30 -9.11 -1.06
C SER A 33 -6.29 -8.26 -0.29
N LEU A 34 -6.75 -7.33 0.55
CA LEU A 34 -5.89 -6.50 1.41
C LEU A 34 -5.11 -7.34 2.41
N THR A 35 -5.75 -8.34 3.00
CA THR A 35 -5.11 -9.29 3.92
C THR A 35 -4.07 -10.13 3.20
N ILE A 36 -4.37 -10.61 1.99
CA ILE A 36 -3.43 -11.37 1.16
C ILE A 36 -2.22 -10.50 0.81
N MET A 37 -2.42 -9.24 0.41
CA MET A 37 -1.32 -8.31 0.13
C MET A 37 -0.43 -8.06 1.36
N ARG A 38 -1.02 -8.01 2.57
CA ARG A 38 -0.25 -7.91 3.83
C ARG A 38 0.59 -9.17 4.08
N LEU A 39 0.00 -10.36 3.89
CA LEU A 39 0.72 -11.64 4.00
C LEU A 39 1.88 -11.73 3.00
N VAL A 40 1.64 -11.40 1.73
CA VAL A 40 2.69 -11.34 0.70
C VAL A 40 3.83 -10.40 1.11
N ASN A 41 3.52 -9.20 1.59
CA ASN A 41 4.54 -8.25 2.05
C ASN A 41 5.31 -8.76 3.27
N GLN A 42 4.63 -9.42 4.21
CA GLN A 42 5.25 -10.05 5.37
C GLN A 42 6.22 -11.17 4.95
N TRP A 43 5.79 -12.09 4.08
CA TRP A 43 6.62 -13.17 3.57
C TRP A 43 7.80 -12.66 2.72
N ARG A 44 7.58 -11.57 1.97
CA ARG A 44 8.65 -10.90 1.21
C ARG A 44 9.77 -10.39 2.11
N LYS A 45 9.44 -9.81 3.27
CA LYS A 45 10.44 -9.40 4.28
C LYS A 45 11.25 -10.58 4.84
N GLN A 46 10.65 -11.77 4.87
CA GLN A 46 11.32 -13.02 5.26
C GLN A 46 12.08 -13.68 4.08
N GLY A 47 12.08 -13.04 2.92
CA GLY A 47 12.78 -13.47 1.71
C GLY A 47 12.04 -14.53 0.90
N VAL A 48 10.75 -14.73 1.14
CA VAL A 48 9.87 -15.53 0.28
C VAL A 48 9.35 -14.63 -0.84
N LYS A 49 9.68 -14.97 -2.08
CA LYS A 49 9.25 -14.25 -3.28
C LYS A 49 8.04 -14.96 -3.89
N VAL A 50 6.85 -14.60 -3.43
CA VAL A 50 5.56 -14.97 -4.03
C VAL A 50 4.81 -13.69 -4.41
N SER A 51 4.02 -13.73 -5.49
CA SER A 51 3.20 -12.59 -5.93
C SER A 51 1.74 -12.84 -5.55
N PHE A 52 0.97 -11.76 -5.39
CA PHE A 52 -0.47 -11.85 -5.18
C PHE A 52 -1.15 -12.63 -6.32
N GLY A 53 -0.82 -12.33 -7.58
CA GLY A 53 -1.39 -13.00 -8.75
C GLY A 53 -1.21 -14.52 -8.70
N SER A 54 -0.01 -15.01 -8.39
CA SER A 54 0.24 -16.45 -8.29
C SER A 54 -0.52 -17.13 -7.15
N LEU A 55 -0.78 -16.44 -6.03
CA LEU A 55 -1.60 -16.96 -4.94
C LEU A 55 -3.09 -17.06 -5.35
N MET A 56 -3.56 -16.13 -6.18
CA MET A 56 -4.95 -16.12 -6.64
C MET A 56 -5.27 -17.22 -7.65
N GLU A 57 -4.27 -17.75 -8.36
CA GLU A 57 -4.45 -18.86 -9.32
C GLU A 57 -4.93 -20.14 -8.63
N ASN A 58 -4.48 -20.40 -7.39
CA ASN A 58 -4.93 -21.52 -6.58
C ASN A 58 -5.04 -21.06 -5.11
N PRO A 59 -6.20 -20.50 -4.70
CA PRO A 59 -6.39 -19.84 -3.41
C PRO A 59 -6.56 -20.84 -2.25
N THR A 60 -5.79 -21.91 -2.22
CA THR A 60 -5.80 -22.94 -1.19
C THR A 60 -4.49 -22.90 -0.39
N LEU A 61 -4.53 -23.38 0.86
CA LEU A 61 -3.32 -23.47 1.68
C LEU A 61 -2.26 -24.37 1.02
N GLU A 62 -2.68 -25.49 0.43
CA GLU A 62 -1.82 -26.40 -0.33
C GLU A 62 -1.16 -25.70 -1.53
N GLY A 63 -1.96 -25.00 -2.35
CA GLY A 63 -1.46 -24.26 -3.50
C GLY A 63 -0.46 -23.17 -3.10
N TRP A 64 -0.78 -22.42 -2.05
CA TRP A 64 0.08 -21.36 -1.54
C TRP A 64 1.39 -21.92 -0.97
N TRP A 65 1.31 -23.01 -0.21
CA TRP A 65 2.48 -23.66 0.34
C TRP A 65 3.43 -24.17 -0.75
N ALA A 66 2.91 -24.78 -1.82
CA ALA A 66 3.72 -25.23 -2.94
C ALA A 66 4.52 -24.08 -3.58
N LEU A 67 3.89 -22.90 -3.74
CA LEU A 67 4.54 -21.70 -4.26
C LEU A 67 5.63 -21.17 -3.31
N ILE A 68 5.34 -21.14 -2.01
CA ILE A 68 6.28 -20.72 -0.96
C ILE A 68 7.48 -21.65 -0.92
N GLN A 69 7.27 -22.97 -0.92
CA GLN A 69 8.34 -23.97 -0.95
C GLN A 69 9.21 -23.83 -2.21
N ARG A 70 8.61 -23.63 -3.38
CA ARG A 70 9.36 -23.39 -4.62
C ARG A 70 10.23 -22.14 -4.53
N SER A 71 9.71 -21.08 -3.91
CA SER A 71 10.45 -19.84 -3.67
C SER A 71 11.65 -20.06 -2.73
N MET A 72 11.47 -20.81 -1.65
CA MET A 72 12.55 -21.15 -0.70
C MET A 72 13.62 -22.04 -1.33
N LYS A 73 13.23 -23.04 -2.14
CA LYS A 73 14.18 -23.89 -2.88
C LYS A 73 15.02 -23.08 -3.87
N LYS A 74 14.41 -22.12 -4.58
CA LYS A 74 15.14 -21.19 -5.47
C LYS A 74 16.13 -20.30 -4.70
N LYS A 75 15.83 -19.92 -3.46
CA LYS A 75 16.74 -19.15 -2.58
C LYS A 75 17.96 -19.98 -2.16
N ALA A 76 17.80 -21.28 -1.89
CA ALA A 76 18.91 -22.18 -1.55
C ALA A 76 19.90 -22.38 -2.71
N GLY A 77 19.43 -22.37 -3.96
CA GLY A 77 20.27 -22.52 -5.16
C GLY A 77 20.91 -21.22 -5.69
N LYS A 78 20.47 -20.05 -5.23
CA LYS A 78 21.02 -18.73 -5.62
C LYS A 78 21.43 -17.93 -4.37
N LYS A 79 22.58 -18.25 -3.79
CA LYS A 79 23.33 -17.30 -2.95
C LYS A 79 23.96 -16.22 -3.84
N ARG A 80 23.16 -15.32 -4.44
CA ARG A 80 23.65 -14.01 -4.89
C ARG A 80 22.53 -12.99 -4.98
N ALA A 81 22.62 -12.03 -4.07
CA ALA A 81 22.18 -10.64 -4.12
C ALA A 81 20.88 -10.34 -4.88
N GLN A 82 19.79 -10.22 -4.12
CA GLN A 82 18.95 -9.04 -4.28
C GLN A 82 18.31 -8.74 -2.94
N GLU A 83 19.12 -8.16 -2.06
CA GLU A 83 18.62 -7.30 -1.01
C GLU A 83 17.78 -6.22 -1.68
N SER A 84 16.54 -6.04 -1.22
CA SER A 84 15.81 -4.83 -1.49
C SER A 84 16.66 -3.71 -0.91
N LYS A 85 17.52 -3.09 -1.72
CA LYS A 85 18.22 -1.87 -1.34
C LYS A 85 17.13 -0.93 -0.85
N ILE A 86 17.10 -0.70 0.45
CA ILE A 86 16.43 0.45 1.01
C ILE A 86 17.14 1.61 0.32
N THR A 87 16.48 2.20 -0.66
CA THR A 87 17.00 3.39 -1.31
C THR A 87 17.31 4.36 -0.18
N PRO A 88 18.53 4.93 -0.10
CA PRO A 88 18.80 5.97 0.87
C PRO A 88 17.67 6.99 0.83
N GLU A 89 17.28 7.51 2.00
CA GLU A 89 16.28 8.57 2.10
C GLU A 89 16.77 9.73 1.23
N LYS A 90 16.22 9.80 0.01
CA LYS A 90 16.58 10.82 -0.98
C LYS A 90 16.10 12.14 -0.37
N ASP A 91 16.87 13.21 -0.50
CA ASP A 91 16.40 14.52 -0.05
C ASP A 91 15.13 14.88 -0.85
N MET A 92 13.97 14.65 -0.23
CA MET A 92 12.67 14.81 -0.88
C MET A 92 12.31 16.29 -1.06
N LYS A 93 13.12 17.22 -0.56
CA LYS A 93 12.97 18.66 -0.84
C LYS A 93 13.48 19.04 -2.23
N GLN A 94 14.40 18.25 -2.78
CA GLN A 94 14.83 18.38 -4.18
C GLN A 94 13.86 17.63 -5.11
N PRO A 95 13.70 18.06 -6.37
CA PRO A 95 12.85 17.36 -7.34
C PRO A 95 13.20 15.87 -7.48
N PHE A 96 12.18 15.01 -7.44
CA PHE A 96 12.30 13.58 -7.63
C PHE A 96 11.15 13.06 -8.51
N PRO A 97 11.34 11.95 -9.23
CA PRO A 97 10.33 11.47 -10.18
C PRO A 97 9.03 11.10 -9.48
N LEU A 98 7.93 11.25 -10.21
CA LEU A 98 6.64 10.66 -9.83
C LEU A 98 6.73 9.13 -9.88
N THR A 99 5.93 8.48 -9.02
CA THR A 99 5.61 7.05 -9.25
C THR A 99 4.75 6.90 -10.50
N ASP A 100 4.76 5.72 -11.11
CA ASP A 100 3.97 5.44 -12.31
C ASP A 100 2.48 5.79 -12.14
N VAL A 101 1.92 5.49 -10.95
CA VAL A 101 0.53 5.84 -10.63
C VAL A 101 0.34 7.35 -10.50
N GLN A 102 1.24 8.05 -9.82
CA GLN A 102 1.17 9.51 -9.71
C GLN A 102 1.30 10.19 -11.08
N TYR A 103 2.19 9.69 -11.94
CA TYR A 103 2.36 10.19 -13.30
C TYR A 103 1.09 9.99 -14.14
N ALA A 104 0.46 8.82 -14.06
CA ALA A 104 -0.80 8.56 -14.75
C ALA A 104 -1.92 9.52 -14.32
N TYR A 105 -2.03 9.82 -13.02
CA TYR A 105 -2.98 10.82 -12.51
C TYR A 105 -2.61 12.24 -12.93
N TRP A 106 -1.31 12.58 -12.99
CA TRP A 106 -0.84 13.89 -13.42
C TRP A 106 -1.16 14.13 -14.91
N VAL A 107 -0.86 13.18 -15.78
CA VAL A 107 -1.21 13.25 -17.21
C VAL A 107 -2.73 13.27 -17.40
N GLY A 108 -3.47 12.44 -16.66
CA GLY A 108 -4.93 12.35 -16.79
C GLY A 108 -5.69 13.62 -16.39
N ARG A 109 -5.06 14.58 -15.71
CA ARG A 109 -5.65 15.88 -15.35
C ARG A 109 -5.59 16.91 -16.47
N ASP A 110 -4.75 16.70 -17.47
CA ASP A 110 -4.62 17.61 -18.61
C ASP A 110 -5.95 17.63 -19.41
N GLU A 111 -6.50 18.83 -19.62
CA GLU A 111 -7.78 19.04 -20.32
C GLU A 111 -7.75 18.56 -21.78
N GLU A 112 -6.56 18.41 -22.37
CA GLU A 112 -6.38 17.94 -23.74
C GLU A 112 -6.51 16.41 -23.89
N GLN A 113 -6.56 15.66 -22.77
CA GLN A 113 -6.74 14.21 -22.80
C GLN A 113 -8.20 13.79 -23.01
N ALA A 114 -8.42 12.65 -23.66
CA ALA A 114 -9.74 12.04 -23.73
C ALA A 114 -10.18 11.58 -22.32
N LEU A 115 -11.25 12.19 -21.79
CA LEU A 115 -11.68 12.11 -20.37
C LEU A 115 -10.78 12.90 -19.38
N GLY A 116 -9.96 13.80 -19.90
CA GLY A 116 -9.13 14.74 -19.12
C GLY A 116 -9.96 15.79 -18.38
N GLY A 117 -9.32 16.54 -17.48
CA GLY A 117 -9.97 17.56 -16.64
C GLY A 117 -10.87 17.02 -15.52
N ILE A 118 -10.95 15.69 -15.33
CA ILE A 118 -11.69 15.07 -14.22
C ILE A 118 -10.72 14.81 -13.08
N ASP A 119 -10.77 15.67 -12.08
CA ASP A 119 -10.04 15.46 -10.84
C ASP A 119 -10.59 14.28 -10.05
N CYS A 120 -9.69 13.47 -9.48
CA CYS A 120 -10.07 12.47 -8.49
C CYS A 120 -10.48 13.18 -7.19
N HIS A 121 -11.78 13.43 -7.04
CA HIS A 121 -12.37 13.99 -5.84
C HIS A 121 -12.95 12.89 -4.95
N ALA A 122 -12.63 12.94 -3.66
CA ALA A 122 -13.35 12.20 -2.63
C ALA A 122 -14.16 13.19 -1.81
N TYR A 123 -15.47 12.98 -1.77
CA TYR A 123 -16.37 13.70 -0.87
C TYR A 123 -16.72 12.79 0.30
N LEU A 124 -16.51 13.28 1.52
CA LEU A 124 -16.73 12.54 2.75
C LEU A 124 -17.52 13.41 3.71
N GLU A 125 -18.66 12.90 4.16
CA GLU A 125 -19.46 13.50 5.22
C GLU A 125 -19.25 12.72 6.51
N PHE A 126 -19.15 13.45 7.62
CA PHE A 126 -19.00 12.86 8.95
C PHE A 126 -20.07 13.45 9.86
N ASP A 127 -20.88 12.59 10.46
CA ASP A 127 -21.78 12.99 11.53
C ASP A 127 -20.96 13.24 12.81
N GLY A 128 -20.73 14.52 13.11
CA GLY A 128 -19.97 14.95 14.28
C GLY A 128 -20.72 16.02 15.07
N GLY A 129 -20.82 15.84 16.39
CA GLY A 129 -21.30 16.87 17.32
C GLY A 129 -20.12 17.59 18.00
N ASN A 130 -20.29 18.86 18.37
CA ASN A 130 -19.32 19.65 19.14
C ASN A 130 -17.90 19.70 18.53
N ILE A 131 -17.81 19.88 17.21
CA ILE A 131 -16.52 20.10 16.55
C ILE A 131 -15.98 21.47 16.97
N ASP A 132 -14.84 21.46 17.65
CA ASP A 132 -14.05 22.65 17.94
C ASP A 132 -13.18 22.97 16.70
N PRO A 133 -13.44 24.07 15.97
CA PRO A 133 -12.71 24.41 14.75
C PRO A 133 -11.22 24.64 15.00
N GLU A 134 -10.84 25.23 16.14
CA GLU A 134 -9.44 25.48 16.46
C GLU A 134 -8.69 24.19 16.74
N ARG A 135 -9.35 23.27 17.46
CA ARG A 135 -8.76 21.96 17.74
C ARG A 135 -8.62 21.13 16.48
N LEU A 136 -9.59 21.20 15.58
CA LEU A 136 -9.54 20.55 14.27
C LEU A 136 -8.41 21.11 13.41
N GLU A 137 -8.27 22.44 13.32
CA GLU A 137 -7.19 23.10 12.57
C GLU A 137 -5.80 22.71 13.11
N LYS A 138 -5.63 22.69 14.44
CA LYS A 138 -4.39 22.23 15.08
C LYS A 138 -4.08 20.78 14.72
N ALA A 139 -5.06 19.88 14.82
CA ALA A 139 -4.88 18.47 14.47
C ALA A 139 -4.55 18.27 12.98
N TRP A 140 -5.22 19.01 12.10
CA TRP A 140 -4.96 18.99 10.66
C TRP A 140 -3.51 19.43 10.37
N ASN A 141 -3.05 20.53 10.98
CA ASN A 141 -1.68 20.99 10.82
C ASN A 141 -0.66 19.96 11.30
N VAL A 142 -0.91 19.28 12.43
CA VAL A 142 -0.04 18.18 12.88
C VAL A 142 0.06 17.09 11.81
N LEU A 143 -1.04 16.67 11.18
CA LEU A 143 -1.03 15.68 10.11
C LEU A 143 -0.25 16.16 8.89
N GLN A 144 -0.47 17.41 8.45
CA GLN A 144 0.24 17.99 7.31
C GLN A 144 1.76 17.99 7.50
N TYR A 145 2.23 18.36 8.70
CA TYR A 145 3.66 18.35 9.01
C TYR A 145 4.22 16.93 9.18
N HIS A 146 3.45 16.01 9.75
CA HIS A 146 3.86 14.62 9.95
C HIS A 146 3.98 13.83 8.64
N HIS A 147 3.10 14.06 7.66
CA HIS A 147 3.06 13.30 6.41
C HIS A 147 3.60 14.12 5.22
N PRO A 148 4.79 13.80 4.67
CA PRO A 148 5.40 14.53 3.55
C PRO A 148 4.46 14.71 2.35
N MET A 149 3.71 13.69 1.98
CA MET A 149 2.83 13.73 0.80
C MET A 149 1.65 14.72 0.91
N LEU A 150 1.28 15.16 2.12
CA LEU A 150 0.32 16.25 2.32
C LEU A 150 0.92 17.64 2.01
N ARG A 151 2.24 17.71 1.83
CA ARG A 151 3.01 18.90 1.45
C ARG A 151 3.72 18.72 0.10
N ALA A 152 3.34 17.71 -0.68
CA ALA A 152 3.92 17.47 -1.99
C ALA A 152 3.47 18.55 -3.00
N CYS A 153 4.42 19.00 -3.80
CA CYS A 153 4.21 19.89 -4.93
C CYS A 153 4.62 19.14 -6.20
N PHE A 154 3.68 18.98 -7.14
CA PHE A 154 3.88 18.39 -8.46
C PHE A 154 4.35 19.49 -9.42
N LEU A 155 5.41 19.22 -10.18
CA LEU A 155 6.02 20.17 -11.10
C LEU A 155 5.62 19.84 -12.55
N GLU A 156 5.77 20.81 -13.45
CA GLU A 156 5.36 20.70 -14.87
C GLU A 156 6.19 19.67 -15.65
N ASP A 157 7.37 19.32 -15.17
CA ASP A 157 8.26 18.34 -15.80
C ASP A 157 7.98 16.89 -15.39
N GLY A 158 6.84 16.62 -14.74
CA GLY A 158 6.48 15.29 -14.25
C GLY A 158 7.34 14.83 -13.07
N THR A 159 7.90 15.76 -12.30
CA THR A 159 8.56 15.50 -11.02
C THR A 159 7.77 16.07 -9.85
N GLN A 160 8.22 15.79 -8.62
CA GLN A 160 7.63 16.30 -7.39
C GLN A 160 8.70 16.70 -6.38
N LYS A 161 8.34 17.55 -5.43
CA LYS A 161 9.14 17.86 -4.24
C LYS A 161 8.26 18.03 -3.02
N ILE A 162 8.82 17.82 -1.83
CA ILE A 162 8.14 18.05 -0.55
C ILE A 162 8.49 19.45 -0.06
N LEU A 163 7.47 20.28 0.15
CA LEU A 163 7.63 21.63 0.70
C LEU A 163 7.87 21.58 2.21
N ASP A 164 8.55 22.59 2.77
CA ASP A 164 8.77 22.68 4.21
C ASP A 164 7.47 22.87 5.00
N LYS A 165 6.54 23.65 4.44
CA LYS A 165 5.22 23.95 5.00
C LYS A 165 4.09 23.58 4.04
N PRO A 166 2.88 23.29 4.53
CA PRO A 166 1.74 23.02 3.67
C PRO A 166 1.33 24.25 2.85
N TYR A 167 0.52 24.01 1.81
CA TYR A 167 -0.05 25.08 0.99
C TYR A 167 -0.95 26.02 1.80
N CYS A 168 -1.71 25.48 2.76
CA CYS A 168 -2.55 26.26 3.66
C CYS A 168 -2.59 25.62 5.06
N GLU A 169 -2.38 26.44 6.10
CA GLU A 169 -2.49 26.03 7.50
C GLU A 169 -3.88 26.32 8.09
N LYS A 170 -4.72 27.03 7.34
CA LYS A 170 -6.08 27.41 7.72
C LYS A 170 -7.06 26.43 7.11
N ILE A 171 -8.01 25.95 7.90
CA ILE A 171 -9.17 25.25 7.34
C ILE A 171 -10.13 26.33 6.84
N LYS A 172 -10.44 26.31 5.53
CA LYS A 172 -11.50 27.18 4.99
C LYS A 172 -12.84 26.67 5.50
N GLY A 173 -13.51 27.44 6.35
CA GLY A 173 -14.90 27.21 6.67
C GLY A 173 -15.76 27.42 5.42
N SER A 174 -16.70 26.52 5.19
CA SER A 174 -17.79 26.69 4.22
C SER A 174 -18.69 27.84 4.62
#